data_AF-A0A067PKG3-F1
#
_entry.id   AF-A0A067PKG3-F1
#
_cell.length_a   1.000
_cell.length_b   1.000
_cell.length_c   1.000
_cell.angle_alpha   90.00
_cell.angle_beta   90.00
_cell.angle_gamma   90.00
#
_symmetry.space_group_name_H-M   'P 1'
#
loop_
_entity.id
_entity.type
_entity.pdbx_description
1 polymer ?
#
loop_
_entity_poly.entity_id
_entity_poly.type
_entity_poly.pdbx_seq_one_letter_code
_entity_poly.pdbx_strand_id
1 'polypeptide(L)'
;DHTVYEAEAVGLVLGMELLSRERGVRMAELKIDNQVAIQGTLNLAFSFLSILDAFHGAVDRALRQHRELQLMIRWVPGHEGISGNERADTEAKEAARG
;
A
#
# COMPACT_ATOMS: atom_id res chain seq x y z
N ASP A 1 -1.12 18.68 -2.69
CA ASP A 1 -0.67 17.30 -3.01
C ASP A 1 -1.77 16.30 -2.68
N HIS A 2 -2.63 15.97 -3.63
CA HIS A 2 -3.58 14.84 -3.50
C HIS A 2 -3.08 13.61 -4.26
N THR A 3 -2.25 13.83 -5.29
CA THR A 3 -1.82 12.83 -6.26
C THR A 3 -0.75 11.88 -5.71
N VAL A 4 0.17 12.36 -4.87
CA VAL A 4 1.21 11.52 -4.26
C VAL A 4 0.58 10.50 -3.31
N TYR A 5 -0.40 10.94 -2.51
CA TYR A 5 -1.10 10.08 -1.56
C TYR A 5 -1.97 9.02 -2.22
N GLU A 6 -2.68 9.38 -3.29
CA GLU A 6 -3.45 8.42 -4.07
C GLU A 6 -2.53 7.40 -4.75
N ALA A 7 -1.37 7.82 -5.27
CA ALA A 7 -0.39 6.92 -5.91
C ALA A 7 0.20 5.90 -4.92
N GLU A 8 0.58 6.33 -3.71
CA GLU A 8 1.08 5.43 -2.67
C GLU A 8 0.02 4.42 -2.23
N ALA A 9 -1.21 4.87 -2.01
CA ALA A 9 -2.31 4.02 -1.58
C ALA A 9 -2.72 3.01 -2.67
N VAL A 10 -2.67 3.41 -3.95
CA VAL A 10 -2.81 2.49 -5.09
C VAL A 10 -1.66 1.47 -5.13
N GLY A 11 -0.43 1.88 -4.79
CA GLY A 11 0.71 0.97 -4.64
C GLY A 11 0.47 -0.15 -3.62
N LEU A 12 -0.21 0.16 -2.51
CA LEU A 12 -0.59 -0.84 -1.50
C LEU A 12 -1.61 -1.84 -2.04
N VAL A 13 -2.65 -1.35 -2.73
CA VAL A 13 -3.67 -2.20 -3.36
C VAL A 13 -3.01 -3.14 -4.38
N LEU A 14 -2.13 -2.61 -5.23
CA LEU A 14 -1.42 -3.38 -6.23
C LEU A 14 -0.49 -4.42 -5.60
N GLY A 15 0.26 -4.05 -4.56
CA GLY A 15 1.13 -4.96 -3.83
C GLY A 15 0.37 -6.14 -3.22
N MET A 16 -0.80 -5.89 -2.62
CA MET A 16 -1.64 -6.95 -2.08
C MET A 16 -2.29 -7.82 -3.15
N GLU A 17 -2.68 -7.23 -4.28
CA GLU A 17 -3.20 -7.99 -5.42
C GLU A 17 -2.13 -8.92 -6.00
N LEU A 18 -0.90 -8.44 -6.17
CA LEU A 18 0.23 -9.27 -6.59
C LEU A 18 0.50 -10.39 -5.58
N LEU A 19 0.51 -10.07 -4.29
CA LEU A 19 0.66 -11.07 -3.22
C LEU A 19 -0.41 -12.17 -3.30
N SER A 20 -1.66 -11.81 -3.61
CA SER A 20 -2.75 -12.78 -3.75
C SER A 20 -2.60 -13.73 -4.95
N ARG A 21 -1.75 -13.39 -5.93
CA ARG A 21 -1.47 -14.20 -7.12
C ARG A 21 -0.23 -15.09 -6.95
N GLU A 22 0.66 -14.73 -6.04
CA GLU A 22 1.81 -15.54 -5.67
C GLU A 22 1.38 -16.86 -5.01
N ARG A 23 2.30 -17.83 -4.94
CA ARG A 23 2.07 -19.14 -4.29
C ARG A 23 3.10 -19.39 -3.19
N GLY A 24 2.65 -19.97 -2.09
CA GLY A 24 3.53 -20.41 -1.01
C GLY A 24 4.12 -19.28 -0.17
N VAL A 25 3.49 -18.11 -0.16
CA VAL A 25 3.96 -16.97 0.63
C VAL A 25 3.53 -17.17 2.08
N ARG A 26 4.50 -17.13 3.00
CA ARG A 26 4.26 -17.30 4.45
C ARG A 26 4.41 -16.00 5.23
N MET A 27 5.14 -15.04 4.69
CA MET A 27 5.39 -13.76 5.36
C MET A 27 5.42 -12.66 4.30
N ALA A 28 4.71 -11.58 4.58
CA ALA A 28 4.74 -10.36 3.79
C ALA A 28 4.82 -9.16 4.73
N GLU A 29 5.62 -8.17 4.34
CA GLU A 29 5.75 -6.92 5.07
C GLU A 29 5.41 -5.74 4.16
N LEU A 30 4.41 -4.96 4.56
CA LEU A 30 4.00 -3.74 3.90
C LEU A 30 4.54 -2.55 4.71
N LYS A 31 5.35 -1.71 4.07
CA LYS A 31 5.91 -0.50 4.68
C LYS A 31 5.23 0.72 4.07
N ILE A 32 4.72 1.61 4.92
CA ILE A 32 3.95 2.79 4.51
C ILE A 32 4.59 4.01 5.13
N ASP A 33 4.88 5.04 4.34
CA ASP A 33 5.59 6.22 4.78
C ASP A 33 4.74 7.48 4.93
N ASN A 34 3.54 7.46 4.36
CA ASN A 34 2.70 8.62 4.31
C ASN A 34 1.93 8.90 5.60
N GLN A 35 2.40 9.96 6.25
CA GLN A 35 1.93 10.60 7.48
C GLN A 35 0.45 11.06 7.45
N VAL A 36 -0.16 11.23 6.27
CA VAL A 36 -1.57 11.66 6.11
C VAL A 36 -2.57 10.52 6.32
N ALA A 37 -2.15 9.26 6.14
CA ALA A 37 -2.97 8.08 6.46
C ALA A 37 -3.35 8.01 7.96
N ILE A 38 -2.59 8.69 8.82
CA ILE A 38 -2.84 8.77 10.28
C ILE A 38 -3.46 10.12 10.69
N GLN A 39 -3.19 11.22 9.96
CA GLN A 39 -3.65 12.58 10.34
C GLN A 39 -4.90 13.10 9.60
N GLY A 40 -5.37 12.43 8.55
CA GLY A 40 -6.46 12.91 7.67
C GLY A 40 -7.88 12.53 8.07
N THR A 41 -8.24 12.48 9.35
CA THR A 41 -9.56 11.99 9.82
C THR A 41 -10.72 12.97 9.59
N LEU A 42 -10.49 14.17 9.04
CA LEU A 42 -11.50 15.24 9.02
C LEU A 42 -12.14 15.56 7.67
N ASN A 43 -11.70 14.97 6.56
CA ASN A 43 -12.37 15.09 5.25
C ASN A 43 -12.00 13.88 4.37
N LEU A 44 -12.59 12.72 4.64
CA LEU A 44 -12.41 11.53 3.81
C LEU A 44 -13.00 11.81 2.42
N ALA A 45 -12.14 12.17 1.46
CA ALA A 45 -12.50 12.23 0.06
C ALA A 45 -13.01 10.84 -0.39
N PHE A 46 -14.04 10.81 -1.22
CA PHE A 46 -14.67 9.57 -1.69
C PHE A 46 -13.65 8.60 -2.34
N SER A 47 -12.63 9.15 -3.00
CA SER A 47 -11.49 8.39 -3.55
C SER A 47 -10.75 7.58 -2.47
N PHE A 48 -10.50 8.16 -1.29
CA PHE A 48 -9.77 7.48 -0.23
C PHE A 48 -10.56 6.31 0.37
N LEU A 49 -11.87 6.49 0.57
CA LEU A 49 -12.75 5.38 0.99
C LEU A 49 -12.73 4.26 -0.04
N SER A 50 -12.82 4.58 -1.33
CA SER A 50 -12.79 3.58 -2.40
C SER A 50 -11.45 2.82 -2.48
N ILE A 51 -10.33 3.51 -2.21
CA ILE A 51 -9.00 2.89 -2.16
C ILE A 51 -8.86 1.99 -0.93
N LEU A 52 -9.38 2.40 0.23
CA LEU A 52 -9.42 1.56 1.43
C LEU A 52 -10.26 0.30 1.21
N ASP A 53 -11.42 0.42 0.57
CA ASP A 53 -12.26 -0.73 0.24
C ASP A 53 -11.55 -1.69 -0.72
N ALA A 54 -10.87 -1.15 -1.74
CA ALA A 54 -10.06 -1.95 -2.66
C ALA A 54 -8.90 -2.65 -1.93
N PHE A 55 -8.25 -1.96 -1.00
CA PHE A 55 -7.17 -2.50 -0.19
C PHE A 55 -7.64 -3.63 0.73
N HIS A 56 -8.74 -3.42 1.46
CA HIS A 56 -9.35 -4.47 2.28
C HIS A 56 -9.71 -5.70 1.44
N GLY A 57 -10.31 -5.49 0.26
CA GLY A 57 -10.62 -6.58 -0.67
C GLY A 57 -9.38 -7.34 -1.15
N ALA A 58 -8.25 -6.66 -1.38
CA ALA A 58 -6.99 -7.28 -1.78
C ALA A 58 -6.34 -8.07 -0.64
N VAL A 59 -6.35 -7.53 0.59
CA VAL A 59 -5.90 -8.23 1.80
C VAL A 59 -6.70 -9.53 2.00
N ASP A 60 -8.02 -9.43 1.90
CA ASP A 60 -8.93 -10.57 1.98
C ASP A 60 -8.61 -11.67 0.97
N ARG A 61 -8.31 -11.29 -0.28
CA ARG A 61 -7.88 -12.25 -1.32
C ARG A 61 -6.55 -12.90 -0.95
N ALA A 62 -5.57 -12.13 -0.49
CA ALA A 62 -4.26 -12.65 -0.10
C ALA A 62 -4.35 -13.63 1.09
N LEU A 63 -5.15 -13.31 2.12
CA LEU A 63 -5.34 -14.19 3.29
C LEU A 63 -6.11 -15.47 2.94
N ARG A 64 -7.05 -15.41 1.98
CA ARG A 64 -7.74 -16.62 1.48
C ARG A 64 -6.79 -17.52 0.69
N GLN A 65 -5.91 -16.95 -0.12
CA GLN A 65 -4.93 -17.68 -0.90
C GLN A 65 -3.85 -18.30 -0.02
N HIS A 66 -3.39 -17.56 0.99
CA HIS A 66 -2.27 -17.93 1.86
C HIS A 66 -2.75 -17.98 3.31
N ARG A 67 -3.35 -19.11 3.72
CA ARG A 67 -3.92 -19.25 5.08
C ARG A 67 -2.92 -19.10 6.23
N GLU A 68 -1.64 -19.33 5.96
CA GLU A 68 -0.56 -19.20 6.93
C GLU A 68 0.20 -17.86 6.79
N LEU A 69 -0.32 -16.93 5.98
CA LEU A 69 0.33 -15.65 5.75
C LEU A 69 0.39 -14.81 7.02
N GLN A 70 1.61 -14.51 7.45
CA GLN A 70 1.89 -13.46 8.41
C GLN A 70 2.07 -12.13 7.67
N LEU A 71 1.02 -11.32 7.64
CA LEU A 71 1.06 -9.97 7.09
C LEU A 71 1.41 -8.97 8.20
N MET A 72 2.54 -8.26 8.03
CA MET A 72 2.93 -7.16 8.91
C MET A 72 2.81 -5.84 8.16
N ILE A 73 2.12 -4.87 8.75
CA ILE A 73 2.05 -3.50 8.24
C ILE A 73 2.83 -2.60 9.19
N ARG A 74 3.85 -1.92 8.69
CA ARG A 74 4.69 -1.00 9.47
C ARG A 74 4.70 0.39 8.85
N TRP A 75 4.51 1.40 9.69
CA TRP A 75 4.80 2.76 9.30
C TRP A 75 6.31 2.99 9.34
N VAL A 76 6.86 3.67 8.33
CA VAL A 76 8.27 4.06 8.24
C VAL A 76 8.36 5.56 7.91
N PRO A 77 9.31 6.33 8.44
CA PRO A 77 9.45 7.72 8.05
C PRO A 77 9.84 7.85 6.57
N GLY A 78 9.11 8.68 5.83
CA GLY A 78 9.40 9.02 4.44
C GLY A 78 10.67 9.88 4.33
N HIS A 79 11.39 9.75 3.22
CA HIS A 79 12.58 10.57 2.89
C HIS A 79 13.80 10.47 3.83
N GLU A 80 13.90 9.44 4.66
CA GLU A 80 15.12 9.19 5.48
C GLU A 80 16.22 8.37 4.78
N GLY A 81 16.19 8.25 3.44
CA GLY A 81 17.22 7.46 2.73
C GLY A 81 16.98 5.95 2.77
N ILE A 82 15.77 5.49 3.11
CA ILE A 82 15.43 4.06 3.08
C ILE A 82 15.33 3.62 1.62
N SER A 83 16.39 3.00 1.09
CA SER A 83 16.51 2.59 -0.31
C SER A 83 15.29 1.84 -0.87
N GLY A 84 14.64 0.99 -0.06
CA GLY A 84 13.41 0.30 -0.48
C GLY A 84 12.21 1.23 -0.66
N ASN A 85 12.08 2.23 0.21
CA ASN A 85 11.01 3.23 0.16
C ASN A 85 11.22 4.19 -1.03
N GLU A 86 12.45 4.64 -1.25
CA GLU A 86 12.78 5.52 -2.37
C GLU A 86 12.56 4.85 -3.74
N ARG A 87 12.85 3.55 -3.84
CA ARG A 87 12.53 2.77 -5.04
C ARG A 87 11.03 2.67 -5.25
N ALA A 88 10.26 2.36 -4.21
CA ALA A 88 8.80 2.29 -4.33
C ALA A 88 8.18 3.63 -4.74
N ASP A 89 8.65 4.74 -4.16
CA ASP A 89 8.23 6.11 -4.50
C ASP A 89 8.61 6.48 -5.94
N THR A 90 9.79 6.08 -6.41
CA THR A 90 10.20 6.29 -7.81
C THR A 90 9.27 5.55 -8.78
N GLU A 91 9.02 4.26 -8.55
CA GLU A 91 8.14 3.45 -9.41
C GLU A 91 6.70 3.99 -9.41
N ALA A 92 6.21 4.43 -8.24
CA ALA A 92 4.89 5.05 -8.13
C ALA A 92 4.80 6.37 -8.91
N LYS A 93 5.84 7.22 -8.85
CA LYS A 93 5.93 8.46 -9.62
C LYS A 93 6.00 8.21 -11.12
N GLU A 94 6.76 7.22 -11.57
CA GLU A 94 6.79 6.84 -13.00
C GLU A 94 5.44 6.31 -13.46
N ALA A 95 4.75 5.48 -12.67
CA ALA A 95 3.40 5.01 -13.00
C ALA A 95 2.37 6.15 -13.06
N ALA A 96 2.51 7.18 -12.22
CA ALA A 96 1.63 8.35 -12.21
C ALA A 96 1.90 9.35 -13.34
N ARG A 97 3.03 9.23 -14.06
CA ARG A 97 3.38 10.07 -15.23
C ARG A 97 2.78 9.59 -16.55
N GLY A 98 1.97 8.52 -16.51
CA GLY A 98 1.29 7.93 -17.67
C GLY A 98 0.57 8.93 -18.56
#